data_AF-A0A1B6LZJ6-F1
#
_entry.id   AF-A0A1B6LZJ6-F1
#
_cell.length_a   1.000
_cell.length_b   1.000
_cell.length_c   1.000
_cell.angle_alpha   90.00
_cell.angle_beta   90.00
_cell.angle_gamma   90.00
#
_symmetry.space_group_name_H-M   'P 1'
#
loop_
_entity.id
_entity.type
_entity.pdbx_description
1 polymer ?
#
loop_
_entity_poly.entity_id
_entity_poly.type
_entity_poly.pdbx_seq_one_letter_code
_entity_poly.pdbx_strand_id
1 'polypeptide(L)'
;MANNTFKGSIKDVTSSLVNFQPDSENISTFINLLDELRKFCATETTYKRNILESVVHKKFLQSVQTFMLNNFKDCSKTEDGNENFRNFFLAFGKLSRSAIEVLPCRYLFSLKSAFTLMKAVVTRLGVKMNVENESVELAELILMAETSKKEECEREVTAEEINEIKSMTILPTEKDLYDKPPELRKNIVEGAYESVGHYITVQFNLLHEDFVAPLRAGITEYLSSNWGTQRKQSGVYFYHQVKILDASLDSGKLGHVIKLDKKVKWEMVSKFFIFGSLLLFTTNSFNSFFLGTVIEVDNKEQTIIVKLNEMHNDVCDNIYAEEYLVAASKVFFEPYLHVLTALQKMIAEEFPMEKYIVRVSPESKVPAYIVELGLTTYNMFGKTQVEILEPSWPKFMVQFNPSQHRAFQAALTSEFVVIQGPPGTGKTFLGLQIVETLLDNVPIDTPILVVCYKNHALDQFLEGILKKTQNIIRIGGRSKNKNLEKFKKKCS
;
A
#
# COMPACT_ATOMS: atom_id res chain seq x y z
N MET A 1 1.73 13.12 43.48
CA MET A 1 1.46 11.67 43.50
C MET A 1 1.58 11.09 42.07
N ALA A 2 2.73 11.28 41.41
CA ALA A 2 2.89 11.01 39.97
C ALA A 2 3.58 9.65 39.65
N ASN A 3 3.44 8.65 40.52
CA ASN A 3 4.23 7.40 40.42
C ASN A 3 3.41 6.12 40.19
N ASN A 4 2.10 6.18 39.99
CA ASN A 4 1.27 4.96 39.93
C ASN A 4 0.54 4.70 38.61
N THR A 5 0.63 5.55 37.60
CA THR A 5 -0.12 5.34 36.34
C THR A 5 0.66 4.54 35.28
N PHE A 6 1.99 4.55 35.33
CA PHE A 6 2.82 3.81 34.38
C PHE A 6 4.03 3.19 35.10
N LYS A 7 3.97 1.89 35.42
CA LYS A 7 5.14 1.09 35.84
C LYS A 7 5.59 0.24 34.65
N GLY A 8 6.83 0.43 34.17
CA GLY A 8 7.39 -0.32 33.03
C GLY A 8 8.59 0.36 32.40
N SER A 9 9.21 -0.29 31.41
CA SER A 9 10.25 0.33 30.57
C SER A 9 9.68 1.52 29.78
N ILE A 10 10.52 2.45 29.30
CA ILE A 10 10.03 3.59 28.51
C ILE A 10 9.18 3.16 27.30
N LYS A 11 9.47 1.99 26.71
CA LYS A 11 8.69 1.41 25.60
C LYS A 11 7.27 1.02 26.03
N ASP A 12 7.13 0.50 27.25
CA ASP A 12 5.83 0.13 27.82
C ASP A 12 4.99 1.38 28.09
N VAL A 13 5.65 2.46 28.56
CA VAL A 13 4.99 3.77 28.77
C VAL A 13 4.55 4.37 27.44
N THR A 14 5.41 4.39 26.41
CA THR A 14 5.05 4.93 25.09
C THR A 14 3.96 4.12 24.39
N SER A 15 4.01 2.78 24.49
CA SER A 15 2.99 1.90 23.90
C SER A 15 1.65 2.04 24.62
N SER A 16 1.67 2.11 25.95
CA SER A 16 0.47 2.37 26.76
C SER A 16 -0.14 3.73 26.44
N LEU A 17 0.70 4.75 26.23
CA LEU A 17 0.25 6.08 25.84
C LEU A 17 -0.37 6.08 24.44
N VAL A 18 0.26 5.45 23.45
CA VAL A 18 -0.27 5.38 22.07
C VAL A 18 -1.65 4.71 22.01
N ASN A 19 -1.88 3.70 22.85
CA ASN A 19 -3.14 2.96 22.90
C ASN A 19 -4.12 3.46 23.97
N PHE A 20 -3.81 4.58 24.64
CA PHE A 20 -4.66 5.13 25.68
C PHE A 20 -6.03 5.54 25.13
N GLN A 21 -7.10 5.10 25.80
CA GLN A 21 -8.46 5.49 25.52
C GLN A 21 -9.03 6.22 26.74
N PRO A 22 -9.31 7.53 26.63
CA PRO A 22 -9.89 8.29 27.73
C PRO A 22 -11.33 7.84 27.98
N ASP A 23 -11.67 7.68 29.26
CA ASP A 23 -13.05 7.48 29.70
C ASP A 23 -13.87 8.75 29.46
N SER A 24 -15.03 8.62 28.82
CA SER A 24 -15.90 9.77 28.51
C SER A 24 -16.51 10.40 29.76
N GLU A 25 -16.66 9.66 30.86
CA GLU A 25 -17.28 10.20 32.09
C GLU A 25 -16.28 10.94 33.00
N ASN A 26 -14.97 10.82 32.75
CA ASN A 26 -13.92 11.32 33.66
C ASN A 26 -12.94 12.29 32.99
N ILE A 27 -13.49 13.43 32.54
CA ILE A 27 -12.78 14.49 31.80
C ILE A 27 -11.55 14.99 32.57
N SER A 28 -11.68 15.19 33.88
CA SER A 28 -10.61 15.72 34.73
C SER A 28 -9.37 14.82 34.76
N THR A 29 -9.55 13.50 34.71
CA THR A 29 -8.43 12.53 34.68
C THR A 29 -7.62 12.66 33.40
N PHE A 30 -8.27 12.85 32.25
CA PHE A 30 -7.57 12.99 30.98
C PHE A 30 -6.81 14.33 30.87
N ILE A 31 -7.41 15.41 31.37
CA ILE A 31 -6.73 16.71 31.45
C ILE A 31 -5.50 16.63 32.35
N ASN A 32 -5.62 15.99 33.52
CA ASN A 32 -4.51 15.79 34.43
C ASN A 32 -3.37 14.98 33.79
N LEU A 33 -3.69 13.95 32.99
CA LEU A 33 -2.69 13.19 32.24
C LEU A 33 -1.91 14.09 31.26
N LEU A 34 -2.61 14.92 30.48
CA LEU A 34 -1.96 15.84 29.54
C LEU A 34 -1.06 16.86 30.25
N ASP A 35 -1.52 17.38 31.39
CA ASP A 35 -0.74 18.31 32.20
C ASP A 35 0.48 17.65 32.87
N GLU A 36 0.37 16.40 33.31
CA GLU A 36 1.51 15.61 33.81
C GLU A 36 2.53 15.33 32.71
N LEU A 37 2.07 14.93 31.51
CA LEU A 37 2.95 14.74 30.35
C LEU A 37 3.67 16.03 29.97
N ARG A 38 2.96 17.17 29.99
CA ARG A 38 3.57 18.47 29.76
C ARG A 38 4.67 18.77 30.78
N LYS A 39 4.38 18.61 32.08
CA LYS A 39 5.36 18.84 33.16
C LYS A 39 6.57 17.93 32.99
N PHE A 40 6.35 16.66 32.66
CA PHE A 40 7.41 15.71 32.40
C PHE A 40 8.29 16.12 31.21
N CYS A 41 7.69 16.48 30.07
CA CYS A 41 8.42 16.92 28.88
C CYS A 41 9.16 18.27 29.08
N ALA A 42 8.79 19.06 30.08
CA ALA A 42 9.50 20.30 30.43
C ALA A 42 10.77 20.02 31.25
N THR A 43 10.78 18.97 32.06
CA THR A 43 11.91 18.65 32.96
C THR A 43 12.86 17.59 32.43
N GLU A 44 12.35 16.61 31.67
CA GLU A 44 13.12 15.47 31.17
C GLU A 44 13.65 15.76 29.75
N THR A 45 14.92 15.47 29.48
CA THR A 45 15.54 15.66 28.15
C THR A 45 15.77 14.35 27.42
N THR A 46 16.00 13.25 28.14
CA THR A 46 16.40 11.96 27.57
C THR A 46 15.24 11.28 26.83
N TYR A 47 14.05 11.27 27.43
CA TYR A 47 12.87 10.56 26.91
C TYR A 47 11.80 11.47 26.32
N LYS A 48 12.05 12.79 26.32
CA LYS A 48 11.16 13.83 25.81
C LYS A 48 10.67 13.50 24.41
N ARG A 49 11.59 13.11 23.53
CA ARG A 49 11.29 12.81 22.12
C ARG A 49 10.33 11.63 22.00
N ASN A 50 10.61 10.52 22.66
CA ASN A 50 9.80 9.30 22.59
C ASN A 50 8.36 9.52 23.07
N ILE A 51 8.18 10.31 24.13
CA ILE A 51 6.85 10.66 24.65
C ILE A 51 6.11 11.59 23.69
N LEU A 52 6.78 12.62 23.18
CA LEU A 52 6.16 13.53 22.20
C LEU A 52 5.77 12.78 20.91
N GLU A 53 6.59 11.83 20.44
CA GLU A 53 6.26 10.95 19.29
C GLU A 53 5.00 10.11 19.55
N SER A 54 4.79 9.69 20.79
CA SER A 54 3.60 8.92 21.20
C SER A 54 2.34 9.80 21.21
N VAL A 55 2.47 11.06 21.64
CA VAL A 55 1.35 12.05 21.68
C VAL A 55 0.90 12.45 20.28
N VAL A 56 1.80 12.52 19.31
CA VAL A 56 1.48 12.86 17.91
C VAL A 56 1.15 11.63 17.06
N HIS A 57 1.15 10.44 17.65
CA HIS A 57 0.82 9.20 16.96
C HIS A 57 -0.67 9.16 16.59
N LYS A 58 -0.96 8.64 15.39
CA LYS A 58 -2.32 8.62 14.81
C LYS A 58 -3.38 8.02 15.75
N LYS A 59 -3.07 6.90 16.42
CA LYS A 59 -3.98 6.24 17.38
C LYS A 59 -4.33 7.12 18.58
N PHE A 60 -3.34 7.77 19.20
CA PHE A 60 -3.58 8.66 20.32
C PHE A 60 -4.41 9.88 19.89
N LEU A 61 -4.11 10.45 18.72
CA LEU A 61 -4.88 11.56 18.17
C LEU A 61 -6.33 11.17 17.83
N GLN A 62 -6.57 9.94 17.38
CA GLN A 62 -7.92 9.40 17.20
C GLN A 62 -8.67 9.27 18.54
N SER A 63 -7.98 8.83 19.61
CA SER A 63 -8.55 8.82 20.97
C SER A 63 -8.92 10.23 21.44
N VAL A 64 -8.04 11.21 21.19
CA VAL A 64 -8.30 12.64 21.47
C VAL A 64 -9.52 13.14 20.68
N GLN A 65 -9.61 12.85 19.38
CA GLN A 65 -10.75 13.26 18.56
C GLN A 65 -12.06 12.62 19.04
N THR A 66 -12.03 11.34 19.39
CA THR A 66 -13.20 10.61 19.91
C THR A 66 -13.65 11.17 21.25
N PHE A 67 -12.71 11.46 22.15
CA PHE A 67 -12.99 12.14 23.42
C PHE A 67 -13.66 13.50 23.22
N MET A 68 -13.14 14.30 22.29
CA MET A 68 -13.69 15.61 21.95
C MET A 68 -15.13 15.51 21.42
N LEU A 69 -15.39 14.55 20.53
CA LEU A 69 -16.72 14.35 19.95
C LEU A 69 -17.75 13.84 20.98
N ASN A 70 -17.33 12.95 21.88
CA ASN A 70 -18.21 12.38 22.90
C ASN A 70 -18.62 13.43 23.93
N ASN A 71 -17.68 14.26 24.38
CA ASN A 71 -17.93 15.28 25.40
C ASN A 71 -18.46 16.61 24.82
N PHE A 72 -18.52 16.75 23.50
CA PHE A 72 -19.03 17.94 22.81
C PHE A 72 -20.47 18.30 23.22
N LYS A 73 -21.32 17.29 23.52
CA LYS A 73 -22.73 17.49 23.87
C LYS A 73 -22.91 18.12 25.26
N ASP A 74 -22.01 17.83 26.20
CA ASP A 74 -22.14 18.26 27.60
C ASP A 74 -21.59 19.68 27.83
N CYS A 75 -20.65 20.14 27.00
CA CYS A 75 -20.13 21.51 27.00
C CYS A 75 -21.19 22.58 26.71
N SER A 76 -22.25 22.24 25.98
CA SER A 76 -23.32 23.19 25.66
C SER A 76 -24.29 23.46 26.82
N LYS A 77 -24.17 22.72 27.93
CA LYS A 77 -25.22 22.67 28.98
C LYS A 77 -24.80 23.17 30.36
N THR A 78 -23.50 23.25 30.69
CA THR A 78 -23.02 23.60 32.04
C THR A 78 -21.78 24.50 32.03
N GLU A 79 -21.62 25.36 33.03
CA GLU A 79 -20.42 26.23 33.17
C GLU A 79 -19.15 25.40 33.46
N ASP A 80 -19.24 24.35 34.29
CA ASP A 80 -18.12 23.44 34.60
C ASP A 80 -17.63 22.66 33.36
N GLY A 81 -18.55 22.29 32.46
CA GLY A 81 -18.20 21.62 31.19
C GLY A 81 -17.39 22.52 30.25
N ASN A 82 -17.61 23.83 30.34
CA ASN A 82 -16.88 24.83 29.55
C ASN A 82 -15.46 25.04 30.09
N GLU A 83 -15.29 25.11 31.41
CA GLU A 83 -13.97 25.25 32.05
C GLU A 83 -13.08 24.02 31.86
N ASN A 84 -13.65 22.82 31.93
CA ASN A 84 -12.91 21.59 31.66
C ASN A 84 -12.41 21.52 30.21
N PHE A 85 -13.25 21.87 29.23
CA PHE A 85 -12.82 21.92 27.83
C PHE A 85 -11.74 22.97 27.59
N ARG A 86 -11.84 24.14 28.25
CA ARG A 86 -10.78 25.14 28.24
C ARG A 86 -9.44 24.54 28.65
N ASN A 87 -9.42 23.90 29.82
CA ASN A 87 -8.20 23.34 30.38
C ASN A 87 -7.62 22.22 29.50
N PHE A 88 -8.49 21.42 28.87
CA PHE A 88 -8.08 20.44 27.87
C PHE A 88 -7.36 21.09 26.69
N PHE A 89 -7.97 22.11 26.06
CA PHE A 89 -7.37 22.79 24.90
C PHE A 89 -6.02 23.42 25.25
N LEU A 90 -5.91 24.03 26.43
CA LEU A 90 -4.67 24.64 26.90
C LEU A 90 -3.57 23.60 27.13
N ALA A 91 -3.90 22.47 27.76
CA ALA A 91 -2.95 21.39 28.02
C ALA A 91 -2.47 20.76 26.72
N PHE A 92 -3.40 20.41 25.82
CA PHE A 92 -3.07 19.79 24.54
C PHE A 92 -2.33 20.74 23.59
N GLY A 93 -2.71 22.02 23.53
CA GLY A 93 -2.04 23.03 22.72
C GLY A 93 -0.58 23.22 23.14
N LYS A 94 -0.31 23.34 24.43
CA LYS A 94 1.06 23.48 24.97
C LYS A 94 1.92 22.24 24.71
N LEU A 95 1.35 21.05 24.86
CA LEU A 95 2.05 19.79 24.55
C LEU A 95 2.38 19.69 23.06
N SER A 96 1.45 20.11 22.20
CA SER A 96 1.63 20.17 20.75
C SER A 96 2.70 21.18 20.35
N ARG A 97 2.77 22.35 21.00
CA ARG A 97 3.87 23.32 20.79
C ARG A 97 5.23 22.71 21.10
N SER A 98 5.36 21.99 22.21
CA SER A 98 6.61 21.28 22.53
C SER A 98 6.94 20.17 21.53
N ALA A 99 5.92 19.49 20.99
CA ALA A 99 6.10 18.53 19.91
C ALA A 99 6.58 19.20 18.61
N ILE A 100 6.03 20.36 18.25
CA ILE A 100 6.43 21.14 17.07
C ILE A 100 7.90 21.59 17.18
N GLU A 101 8.34 22.01 18.37
CA GLU A 101 9.71 22.48 18.61
C GLU A 101 10.76 21.36 18.59
N VAL A 102 10.38 20.14 19.01
CA VAL A 102 11.33 19.03 19.23
C VAL A 102 11.29 17.96 18.14
N LEU A 103 10.14 17.78 17.48
CA LEU A 103 9.92 16.69 16.53
C LEU A 103 10.08 17.16 15.07
N PRO A 104 10.56 16.29 14.17
CA PRO A 104 10.59 16.56 12.74
C PRO A 104 9.19 16.87 12.17
N CYS A 105 9.12 17.72 11.15
CA CYS A 105 7.87 18.23 10.58
C CYS A 105 6.88 17.15 10.08
N ARG A 106 7.33 15.90 9.87
CA ARG A 106 6.47 14.77 9.51
C ARG A 106 5.33 14.53 10.50
N TYR A 107 5.53 14.86 11.77
CA TYR A 107 4.52 14.72 12.82
C TYR A 107 3.47 15.85 12.82
N LEU A 108 3.69 16.93 12.05
CA LEU A 108 2.78 18.07 11.95
C LEU A 108 1.51 17.75 11.15
N PHE A 109 1.60 16.86 10.16
CA PHE A 109 0.44 16.41 9.39
C PHE A 109 -0.58 15.67 10.26
N SER A 110 -0.10 14.82 11.17
CA SER A 110 -0.95 14.12 12.14
C SER A 110 -1.68 15.12 13.05
N LEU A 111 -0.95 16.11 13.56
CA LEU A 111 -1.51 17.20 14.39
C LEU A 111 -2.54 18.06 13.63
N LYS A 112 -2.33 18.33 12.33
CA LYS A 112 -3.24 19.13 11.50
C LYS A 112 -4.67 18.61 11.51
N SER A 113 -4.84 17.28 11.45
CA SER A 113 -6.17 16.66 11.48
C SER A 113 -6.90 16.88 12.82
N ALA A 114 -6.18 16.75 13.94
CA ALA A 114 -6.71 17.02 15.27
C ALA A 114 -7.06 18.51 15.43
N PHE A 115 -6.18 19.41 15.01
CA PHE A 115 -6.42 20.86 15.09
C PHE A 115 -7.57 21.35 14.22
N THR A 116 -7.79 20.75 13.06
CA THR A 116 -8.93 21.09 12.20
C THR A 116 -10.26 20.77 12.89
N LEU A 117 -10.34 19.61 13.54
CA LEU A 117 -11.50 19.22 14.35
C LEU A 117 -11.69 20.17 15.55
N MET A 118 -10.59 20.51 16.24
CA MET A 118 -10.60 21.46 17.36
C MET A 118 -11.12 22.84 16.94
N LYS A 119 -10.64 23.37 15.81
CA LYS A 119 -11.12 24.65 15.26
C LYS A 119 -12.62 24.60 14.99
N ALA A 120 -13.12 23.53 14.34
CA ALA A 120 -14.54 23.36 14.09
C ALA A 120 -15.38 23.32 15.38
N VAL A 121 -14.88 22.66 16.42
CA VAL A 121 -15.52 22.60 17.75
C VAL A 121 -15.56 23.98 18.41
N VAL A 122 -14.44 24.71 18.44
CA VAL A 122 -14.35 26.06 19.03
C VAL A 122 -15.25 27.05 18.31
N THR A 123 -15.25 27.06 16.97
CA THR A 123 -16.10 27.96 16.16
C THR A 123 -17.58 27.69 16.39
N ARG A 124 -17.98 26.42 16.59
CA ARG A 124 -19.39 26.05 16.79
C ARG A 124 -19.90 26.32 18.21
N LEU A 125 -19.03 26.30 19.21
CA LEU A 125 -19.43 26.53 20.60
C LEU A 125 -19.58 28.02 20.96
N GLY A 126 -19.14 28.95 20.08
CA GLY A 126 -19.35 30.39 20.27
C GLY A 126 -18.90 30.89 21.65
N VAL A 127 -17.92 30.20 22.25
CA VAL A 127 -17.58 30.44 23.64
C VAL A 127 -16.87 31.79 23.72
N LYS A 128 -17.38 32.67 24.58
CA LYS A 128 -16.70 33.89 25.04
C LYS A 128 -15.45 33.52 25.84
N MET A 129 -14.45 32.96 25.18
CA MET A 129 -13.15 32.72 25.77
C MET A 129 -12.21 33.75 25.21
N ASN A 130 -11.48 34.43 26.08
CA ASN A 130 -10.22 35.09 25.73
C ASN A 130 -9.14 34.03 25.37
N VAL A 131 -9.46 33.07 24.49
CA VAL A 131 -8.56 32.04 23.93
C VAL A 131 -8.18 32.40 22.49
N GLU A 132 -8.65 33.53 21.98
CA GLU A 132 -8.22 34.08 20.69
C GLU A 132 -6.69 34.19 20.63
N ASN A 133 -6.00 34.64 21.69
CA ASN A 133 -4.54 34.76 21.65
C ASN A 133 -3.79 33.42 21.55
N GLU A 134 -4.14 32.39 22.33
CA GLU A 134 -3.39 31.12 22.34
C GLU A 134 -3.79 30.17 21.17
N SER A 135 -5.02 30.26 20.67
CA SER A 135 -5.46 29.48 19.49
C SER A 135 -4.96 30.09 18.18
N VAL A 136 -4.83 31.41 18.12
CA VAL A 136 -4.18 32.12 17.01
C VAL A 136 -2.68 31.90 17.07
N GLU A 137 -2.02 31.97 18.24
CA GLU A 137 -0.58 31.63 18.37
C GLU A 137 -0.28 30.20 17.88
N LEU A 138 -1.13 29.22 18.18
CA LEU A 138 -0.90 27.83 17.75
C LEU A 138 -1.13 27.64 16.24
N ALA A 139 -2.11 28.34 15.67
CA ALA A 139 -2.35 28.37 14.23
C ALA A 139 -1.23 29.13 13.49
N GLU A 140 -0.74 30.22 14.07
CA GLU A 140 0.43 30.98 13.61
C GLU A 140 1.71 30.17 13.75
N LEU A 141 1.89 29.33 14.79
CA LEU A 141 3.03 28.41 14.89
C LEU A 141 3.00 27.30 13.83
N ILE A 142 1.81 26.81 13.46
CA ILE A 142 1.63 25.86 12.35
C ILE A 142 1.93 26.55 11.02
N LEU A 143 1.44 27.77 10.80
CA LEU A 143 1.74 28.61 9.64
C LEU A 143 3.23 29.02 9.60
N MET A 144 3.83 29.30 10.75
CA MET A 144 5.25 29.64 10.88
C MET A 144 6.09 28.41 10.56
N ALA A 145 5.74 27.22 11.04
CA ALA A 145 6.38 25.96 10.64
C ALA A 145 6.18 25.63 9.14
N GLU A 146 5.08 26.10 8.53
CA GLU A 146 4.89 26.08 7.07
C GLU A 146 5.81 27.12 6.36
N THR A 147 6.01 28.31 6.92
CA THR A 147 6.85 29.38 6.33
C THR A 147 8.35 29.22 6.57
N SER A 148 8.80 28.65 7.70
CA SER A 148 10.21 28.38 8.02
C SER A 148 10.79 27.27 7.13
N LYS A 149 9.98 26.68 6.25
CA LYS A 149 10.40 25.74 5.20
C LYS A 149 10.45 26.31 3.79
N LYS A 150 10.16 27.60 3.60
CA LYS A 150 10.45 28.28 2.33
C LYS A 150 11.96 28.45 2.09
N GLU A 151 12.79 28.39 3.12
CA GLU A 151 14.25 28.61 3.00
C GLU A 151 15.09 27.32 2.98
N GLU A 152 14.47 26.14 3.08
CA GLU A 152 15.12 24.83 2.90
C GLU A 152 14.60 24.10 1.65
N CYS A 153 14.15 24.89 0.66
CA CYS A 153 13.39 24.42 -0.49
C CYS A 153 14.30 23.99 -1.66
N GLU A 154 14.77 22.75 -1.59
CA GLU A 154 15.00 21.90 -2.77
C GLU A 154 13.88 20.83 -2.91
N ARG A 155 12.68 21.07 -2.35
CA ARG A 155 11.59 20.06 -2.24
C ARG A 155 10.21 20.50 -2.74
N GLU A 156 10.09 21.55 -3.55
CA GLU A 156 8.80 21.94 -4.15
C GLU A 156 8.36 20.98 -5.27
N VAL A 157 9.30 20.45 -6.06
CA VAL A 157 8.99 19.60 -7.22
C VAL A 157 8.41 18.22 -6.84
N THR A 158 8.80 17.64 -5.71
CA THR A 158 8.42 16.24 -5.38
C THR A 158 7.05 16.11 -4.72
N ALA A 159 6.58 17.12 -3.99
CA ALA A 159 5.27 17.06 -3.31
C ALA A 159 4.10 17.27 -4.29
N GLU A 160 4.28 18.16 -5.27
CA GLU A 160 3.32 18.41 -6.35
C GLU A 160 3.17 17.15 -7.22
N GLU A 161 4.28 16.55 -7.65
CA GLU A 161 4.28 15.32 -8.46
C GLU A 161 3.56 14.14 -7.77
N ILE A 162 3.74 13.96 -6.46
CA ILE A 162 3.04 12.91 -5.71
C ILE A 162 1.53 13.19 -5.66
N ASN A 163 1.13 14.45 -5.52
CA ASN A 163 -0.28 14.83 -5.50
C ASN A 163 -0.93 14.63 -6.88
N GLU A 164 -0.20 14.93 -7.96
CA GLU A 164 -0.63 14.62 -9.32
C GLU A 164 -0.86 13.12 -9.50
N ILE A 165 0.08 12.26 -9.13
CA ILE A 165 -0.08 10.80 -9.21
C ILE A 165 -1.30 10.32 -8.42
N LYS A 166 -1.52 10.86 -7.22
CA LYS A 166 -2.68 10.50 -6.38
C LYS A 166 -4.03 10.86 -6.99
N SER A 167 -4.07 11.84 -7.89
CA SER A 167 -5.27 12.29 -8.60
C SER A 167 -5.38 11.74 -10.01
N MET A 168 -4.32 11.16 -10.55
CA MET A 168 -4.29 10.59 -11.90
C MET A 168 -5.15 9.34 -12.02
N THR A 169 -5.85 9.21 -13.14
CA THR A 169 -6.59 8.00 -13.48
C THR A 169 -5.64 6.92 -14.01
N ILE A 170 -5.69 5.70 -13.44
CA ILE A 170 -4.87 4.57 -13.89
C ILE A 170 -5.38 4.00 -15.25
N LEU A 171 -6.68 4.14 -15.49
CA LEU A 171 -7.30 3.69 -16.72
C LEU A 171 -6.99 4.68 -17.86
N PRO A 172 -6.68 4.20 -19.09
CA PRO A 172 -6.39 5.08 -20.22
C PRO A 172 -7.55 6.01 -20.53
N THR A 173 -7.23 7.28 -20.72
CA THR A 173 -8.16 8.32 -21.14
C THR A 173 -7.91 8.74 -22.59
N GLU A 174 -8.79 9.55 -23.16
CA GLU A 174 -8.60 10.14 -24.49
C GLU A 174 -7.30 10.95 -24.57
N LYS A 175 -6.96 11.70 -23.51
CA LYS A 175 -5.70 12.44 -23.42
C LYS A 175 -4.50 11.51 -23.52
N ASP A 176 -4.54 10.38 -22.83
CA ASP A 176 -3.46 9.38 -22.88
C ASP A 176 -3.26 8.78 -24.27
N LEU A 177 -4.29 8.79 -25.13
CA LEU A 177 -4.22 8.25 -26.49
C LEU A 177 -3.84 9.29 -27.56
N TYR A 178 -4.21 10.56 -27.37
CA TYR A 178 -4.08 11.57 -28.42
C TYR A 178 -3.13 12.73 -28.08
N ASP A 179 -2.90 13.01 -26.80
CA ASP A 179 -1.97 14.07 -26.41
C ASP A 179 -0.51 13.64 -26.63
N LYS A 180 0.39 14.64 -26.58
CA LYS A 180 1.83 14.40 -26.68
C LYS A 180 2.24 13.42 -25.56
N PRO A 181 3.04 12.37 -25.87
CA PRO A 181 3.57 11.47 -24.86
C PRO A 181 4.24 12.23 -23.71
N PRO A 182 4.06 11.81 -22.45
CA PRO A 182 4.67 12.47 -21.31
C PRO A 182 6.20 12.36 -21.37
N GLU A 183 6.90 13.37 -20.86
CA GLU A 183 8.36 13.31 -20.71
C GLU A 183 8.71 12.44 -19.50
N LEU A 184 9.28 11.27 -19.77
CA LEU A 184 9.59 10.28 -18.75
C LEU A 184 11.00 10.43 -18.18
N ARG A 185 11.09 10.40 -16.85
CA ARG A 185 12.36 10.20 -16.14
C ARG A 185 12.82 8.75 -16.30
N LYS A 186 14.11 8.55 -16.54
CA LYS A 186 14.69 7.19 -16.68
C LYS A 186 14.75 6.50 -15.33
N ASN A 187 14.58 5.18 -15.35
CA ASN A 187 14.82 4.33 -14.18
C ASN A 187 16.29 4.45 -13.73
N ILE A 188 16.52 4.71 -12.44
CA ILE A 188 17.85 4.70 -11.85
C ILE A 188 18.25 3.23 -11.64
N VAL A 189 19.21 2.77 -12.44
CA VAL A 189 19.73 1.39 -12.39
C VAL A 189 20.88 1.26 -11.39
N GLU A 190 21.66 2.33 -11.24
CA GLU A 190 22.81 2.40 -10.35
C GLU A 190 22.66 3.61 -9.42
N GLY A 191 22.69 3.37 -8.12
CA GLY A 191 22.56 4.42 -7.10
C GLY A 191 21.16 4.52 -6.48
N ALA A 192 21.05 5.45 -5.53
CA ALA A 192 19.83 5.67 -4.75
C ALA A 192 18.91 6.72 -5.40
N TYR A 193 17.63 6.63 -5.06
CA TYR A 193 16.66 7.70 -5.35
C TYR A 193 16.74 8.79 -4.28
N GLU A 194 16.45 10.03 -4.70
CA GLU A 194 16.48 11.20 -3.81
C GLU A 194 15.47 11.11 -2.66
N SER A 195 14.32 10.49 -2.92
CA SER A 195 13.25 10.30 -1.95
C SER A 195 12.31 9.17 -2.37
N VAL A 196 11.46 8.74 -1.44
CA VAL A 196 10.36 7.82 -1.75
C VAL A 196 9.43 8.43 -2.80
N GLY A 197 9.16 9.73 -2.71
CA GLY A 197 8.37 10.47 -3.70
C GLY A 197 8.95 10.35 -5.09
N HIS A 198 10.24 10.66 -5.23
CA HIS A 198 10.96 10.51 -6.50
C HIS A 198 10.89 9.07 -7.03
N TYR A 199 11.09 8.06 -6.17
CA TYR A 199 10.95 6.65 -6.56
C TYR A 199 9.55 6.33 -7.08
N ILE A 200 8.50 6.67 -6.33
CA ILE A 200 7.11 6.43 -6.71
C ILE A 200 6.80 7.11 -8.04
N THR A 201 7.20 8.37 -8.21
CA THR A 201 6.96 9.12 -9.46
C THR A 201 7.60 8.46 -10.66
N VAL A 202 8.87 8.09 -10.57
CA VAL A 202 9.58 7.43 -11.68
C VAL A 202 8.93 6.10 -12.00
N GLN A 203 8.70 5.24 -11.00
CA GLN A 203 8.14 3.91 -11.22
C GLN A 203 6.70 3.96 -11.74
N PHE A 204 5.86 4.84 -11.20
CA PHE A 204 4.48 5.00 -11.62
C PHE A 204 4.39 5.43 -13.08
N ASN A 205 5.11 6.49 -13.46
CA ASN A 205 5.05 7.02 -14.83
C ASN A 205 5.63 6.04 -15.86
N LEU A 206 6.71 5.33 -15.52
CA LEU A 206 7.29 4.30 -16.39
C LEU A 206 6.33 3.12 -16.58
N LEU A 207 5.73 2.62 -15.50
CA LEU A 207 4.77 1.50 -15.58
C LEU A 207 3.48 1.89 -16.30
N HIS A 208 3.00 3.11 -16.08
CA HIS A 208 1.82 3.62 -16.75
C HIS A 208 2.06 3.73 -18.27
N GLU A 209 3.17 4.33 -18.69
CA GLU A 209 3.50 4.47 -20.11
C GLU A 209 3.86 3.13 -20.77
N ASP A 210 4.49 2.19 -20.06
CA ASP A 210 4.76 0.83 -20.57
C ASP A 210 3.46 0.12 -21.00
N PHE A 211 2.35 0.43 -20.32
CA PHE A 211 1.02 -0.06 -20.69
C PHE A 211 0.33 0.80 -21.77
N VAL A 212 0.38 2.13 -21.65
CA VAL A 212 -0.35 3.05 -22.53
C VAL A 212 0.30 3.17 -23.91
N ALA A 213 1.63 3.17 -24.00
CA ALA A 213 2.33 3.40 -25.28
C ALA A 213 1.99 2.35 -26.36
N PRO A 214 1.93 1.03 -26.07
CA PRO A 214 1.48 0.03 -27.05
C PRO A 214 0.02 0.22 -27.48
N LEU A 215 -0.85 0.67 -26.57
CA LEU A 215 -2.25 0.95 -26.88
C LEU A 215 -2.38 2.18 -27.79
N ARG A 216 -1.69 3.27 -27.45
CA ARG A 216 -1.60 4.52 -28.23
C ARG A 216 -1.10 4.26 -29.64
N ALA A 217 0.01 3.52 -29.77
CA ALA A 217 0.58 3.16 -31.05
C ALA A 217 -0.37 2.30 -31.89
N GLY A 218 -0.99 1.28 -31.29
CA GLY A 218 -1.91 0.38 -32.00
C GLY A 218 -3.17 1.08 -32.52
N ILE A 219 -3.75 2.00 -31.74
CA ILE A 219 -4.91 2.80 -32.17
C ILE A 219 -4.52 3.81 -33.25
N THR A 220 -3.40 4.50 -33.09
CA THR A 220 -2.90 5.46 -34.10
C THR A 220 -2.59 4.76 -35.42
N GLU A 221 -1.98 3.58 -35.38
CA GLU A 221 -1.72 2.74 -36.56
C GLU A 221 -3.03 2.32 -37.24
N TYR A 222 -4.04 1.94 -36.45
CA TYR A 222 -5.36 1.57 -36.98
C TYR A 222 -6.05 2.76 -37.68
N LEU A 223 -6.02 3.94 -37.09
CA LEU A 223 -6.68 5.14 -37.63
C LEU A 223 -5.96 5.70 -38.87
N SER A 224 -4.63 5.57 -38.94
CA SER A 224 -3.82 6.03 -40.07
C SER A 224 -3.77 5.04 -41.24
N SER A 225 -4.06 3.76 -41.00
CA SER A 225 -4.03 2.74 -42.04
C SER A 225 -5.26 2.82 -42.93
N ASN A 226 -5.08 3.21 -44.19
CA ASN A 226 -6.04 2.88 -45.25
C ASN A 226 -6.20 1.36 -45.29
N TRP A 227 -7.45 0.88 -45.31
CA TRP A 227 -7.91 -0.48 -44.99
C TRP A 227 -7.39 -1.61 -45.92
N GLY A 228 -6.34 -1.38 -46.70
CA GLY A 228 -5.82 -2.27 -47.75
C GLY A 228 -4.51 -3.01 -47.47
N THR A 229 -3.75 -2.65 -46.43
CA THR A 229 -2.52 -3.38 -46.06
C THR A 229 -2.60 -3.89 -44.64
N GLN A 230 -2.96 -5.18 -44.49
CA GLN A 230 -2.89 -5.94 -43.24
C GLN A 230 -1.44 -6.05 -42.75
N ARG A 231 -0.88 -4.95 -42.23
CA ARG A 231 0.29 -5.02 -41.36
C ARG A 231 -0.19 -5.49 -39.99
N LYS A 232 0.59 -6.37 -39.36
CA LYS A 232 0.36 -6.82 -37.98
C LYS A 232 0.27 -5.58 -37.09
N GLN A 233 -0.95 -5.16 -36.75
CA GLN A 233 -1.19 -4.03 -35.86
C GLN A 233 -0.45 -4.27 -34.55
N SER A 234 0.42 -3.33 -34.22
CA SER A 234 1.25 -3.40 -33.02
C SER A 234 0.36 -3.24 -31.76
N GLY A 235 0.63 -4.00 -30.71
CA GLY A 235 0.04 -3.79 -29.37
C GLY A 235 -1.46 -4.10 -29.15
N VAL A 236 -2.31 -4.08 -30.19
CA VAL A 236 -3.78 -4.14 -30.04
C VAL A 236 -4.42 -5.13 -31.02
N TYR A 237 -5.53 -5.76 -30.63
CA TYR A 237 -6.43 -6.51 -31.52
C TYR A 237 -7.75 -5.77 -31.69
N PHE A 238 -8.23 -5.67 -32.94
CA PHE A 238 -9.51 -5.03 -33.25
C PHE A 238 -10.57 -6.06 -33.61
N TYR A 239 -11.76 -5.90 -33.05
CA TYR A 239 -12.93 -6.71 -33.30
C TYR A 239 -14.09 -5.81 -33.71
N HIS A 240 -14.61 -6.01 -34.92
CA HIS A 240 -15.72 -5.25 -35.47
C HIS A 240 -17.06 -5.93 -35.15
N GLN A 241 -18.14 -5.15 -35.20
CA GLN A 241 -19.52 -5.62 -35.06
C GLN A 241 -19.78 -6.38 -33.75
N VAL A 242 -19.18 -5.90 -32.66
CA VAL A 242 -19.34 -6.49 -31.33
C VAL A 242 -20.62 -5.97 -30.70
N LYS A 243 -21.43 -6.88 -30.16
CA LYS A 243 -22.71 -6.55 -29.48
C LYS A 243 -22.64 -6.89 -28.00
N ILE A 244 -23.20 -5.99 -27.19
CA ILE A 244 -23.48 -6.24 -25.77
C ILE A 244 -24.95 -6.70 -25.70
N LEU A 245 -25.19 -7.90 -25.17
CA LEU A 245 -26.51 -8.54 -25.25
C LEU A 245 -27.36 -8.23 -24.02
N ASP A 246 -26.87 -8.62 -22.85
CA ASP A 246 -27.59 -8.54 -21.58
C ASP A 246 -26.62 -8.38 -20.41
N ALA A 247 -27.18 -7.99 -19.26
CA ALA A 247 -26.48 -8.01 -17.99
C ALA A 247 -26.58 -9.40 -17.37
N SER A 248 -25.46 -9.93 -16.90
CA SER A 248 -25.35 -11.18 -16.16
C SER A 248 -24.79 -10.91 -14.77
N LEU A 249 -25.29 -11.64 -13.77
CA LEU A 249 -24.76 -11.61 -12.42
C LEU A 249 -23.99 -12.91 -12.19
N ASP A 250 -22.66 -12.85 -12.30
CA ASP A 250 -21.80 -13.99 -11.96
C ASP A 250 -21.03 -13.74 -10.67
N SER A 251 -21.08 -14.69 -9.75
CA SER A 251 -20.34 -14.65 -8.48
C SER A 251 -20.53 -13.35 -7.66
N GLY A 252 -21.70 -12.70 -7.78
CA GLY A 252 -22.02 -11.44 -7.12
C GLY A 252 -21.47 -10.18 -7.80
N LYS A 253 -20.90 -10.29 -9.01
CA LYS A 253 -20.45 -9.16 -9.83
C LYS A 253 -21.41 -8.95 -11.00
N LEU A 254 -21.80 -7.70 -11.23
CA LEU A 254 -22.49 -7.29 -12.45
C LEU A 254 -21.51 -7.34 -13.62
N GLY A 255 -21.79 -8.18 -14.60
CA GLY A 255 -21.10 -8.24 -15.88
C GLY A 255 -22.07 -8.09 -17.04
N HIS A 256 -21.56 -7.83 -18.22
CA HIS A 256 -22.34 -7.75 -19.45
C HIS A 256 -21.83 -8.80 -20.43
N VAL A 257 -22.75 -9.52 -21.07
CA VAL A 257 -22.42 -10.56 -22.03
C VAL A 257 -22.16 -9.92 -23.38
N ILE A 258 -21.00 -10.22 -23.94
CA ILE A 258 -20.52 -9.70 -25.20
C ILE A 258 -20.41 -10.83 -26.21
N LYS A 259 -20.89 -10.55 -27.42
CA LYS A 259 -20.84 -11.48 -28.55
C LYS A 259 -20.01 -10.88 -29.68
N LEU A 260 -19.03 -11.66 -30.13
CA LEU A 260 -18.20 -11.34 -31.28
C LEU A 260 -18.84 -11.86 -32.58
N ASP A 261 -18.40 -11.32 -33.73
CA ASP A 261 -18.80 -11.84 -35.05
C ASP A 261 -18.42 -13.33 -35.19
N LYS A 262 -19.31 -14.11 -35.81
CA LYS A 262 -19.12 -15.54 -36.13
C LYS A 262 -17.87 -15.81 -36.98
N LYS A 263 -17.36 -14.82 -37.71
CA LYS A 263 -16.13 -14.95 -38.52
C LYS A 263 -14.85 -14.94 -37.67
N VAL A 264 -14.93 -14.56 -36.40
CA VAL A 264 -13.78 -14.49 -35.51
C VAL A 264 -13.31 -15.90 -35.13
N LYS A 265 -11.99 -16.13 -35.22
CA LYS A 265 -11.37 -17.40 -34.78
C LYS A 265 -11.37 -17.49 -33.26
N TRP A 266 -12.38 -18.16 -32.70
CA TRP A 266 -12.58 -18.27 -31.25
C TRP A 266 -11.37 -18.84 -30.49
N GLU A 267 -10.62 -19.77 -31.08
CA GLU A 267 -9.40 -20.34 -30.48
C GLU A 267 -8.32 -19.32 -30.16
N MET A 268 -8.28 -18.20 -30.90
CA MET A 268 -7.37 -17.09 -30.61
C MET A 268 -7.95 -16.22 -29.50
N VAL A 269 -9.24 -15.90 -29.57
CA VAL A 269 -9.94 -15.08 -28.57
C VAL A 269 -9.80 -15.67 -27.18
N SER A 270 -10.09 -16.97 -27.01
CA SER A 270 -10.05 -17.64 -25.71
C SER A 270 -8.64 -17.74 -25.09
N LYS A 271 -7.59 -17.53 -25.88
CA LYS A 271 -6.19 -17.45 -25.39
C LYS A 271 -5.79 -16.06 -24.93
N PHE A 272 -6.35 -15.01 -25.53
CA PHE A 272 -5.97 -13.61 -25.27
C PHE A 272 -6.93 -12.88 -24.32
N PHE A 273 -8.20 -13.28 -24.31
CA PHE A 273 -9.21 -12.76 -23.41
C PHE A 273 -9.16 -13.59 -22.13
N ILE A 274 -8.33 -13.13 -21.20
CA ILE A 274 -8.22 -13.72 -19.87
C ILE A 274 -8.85 -12.76 -18.85
N PHE A 275 -9.25 -13.30 -17.69
CA PHE A 275 -9.69 -12.48 -16.56
C PHE A 275 -8.73 -11.30 -16.35
N GLY A 276 -9.25 -10.07 -16.36
CA GLY A 276 -8.46 -8.84 -16.19
C GLY A 276 -7.97 -8.19 -17.49
N SER A 277 -8.24 -8.76 -18.67
CA SER A 277 -7.91 -8.12 -19.95
C SER A 277 -8.75 -6.86 -20.16
N LEU A 278 -8.11 -5.76 -20.56
CA LEU A 278 -8.76 -4.47 -20.83
C LEU A 278 -9.25 -4.36 -22.28
N LEU A 279 -10.49 -3.90 -22.43
CA LEU A 279 -11.18 -3.69 -23.69
C LEU A 279 -11.66 -2.23 -23.79
N LEU A 280 -11.48 -1.62 -24.95
CA LEU A 280 -11.99 -0.29 -25.28
C LEU A 280 -13.13 -0.44 -26.29
N PHE A 281 -14.29 0.12 -25.99
CA PHE A 281 -15.49 0.08 -26.82
C PHE A 281 -15.75 1.45 -27.43
N THR A 282 -15.91 1.51 -28.74
CA THR A 282 -16.20 2.76 -29.46
C THR A 282 -17.19 2.54 -30.60
N THR A 283 -17.97 3.57 -30.90
CA THR A 283 -18.87 3.65 -32.07
C THR A 283 -18.37 4.65 -33.12
N ASN A 284 -17.36 5.45 -32.80
CA ASN A 284 -16.93 6.62 -33.59
C ASN A 284 -15.41 6.67 -33.80
N SER A 285 -14.78 5.52 -34.02
CA SER A 285 -13.34 5.42 -34.29
C SER A 285 -12.45 6.01 -33.17
N PHE A 286 -12.82 5.76 -31.92
CA PHE A 286 -12.11 6.19 -30.70
C PHE A 286 -12.13 7.70 -30.40
N ASN A 287 -12.92 8.50 -31.13
CA ASN A 287 -13.20 9.88 -30.70
C ASN A 287 -13.82 9.94 -29.30
N SER A 288 -14.65 8.93 -28.96
CA SER A 288 -15.08 8.64 -27.60
C SER A 288 -15.10 7.12 -27.40
N PHE A 289 -14.74 6.66 -26.20
CA PHE A 289 -14.76 5.24 -25.86
C PHE A 289 -14.98 5.01 -24.37
N PHE A 290 -15.55 3.85 -24.04
CA PHE A 290 -15.63 3.38 -22.66
C PHE A 290 -14.83 2.09 -22.49
N LEU A 291 -14.52 1.80 -21.24
CA LEU A 291 -13.64 0.69 -20.87
C LEU A 291 -14.44 -0.46 -20.29
N GLY A 292 -13.95 -1.67 -20.56
CA GLY A 292 -14.41 -2.88 -19.89
C GLY A 292 -13.26 -3.83 -19.57
N THR A 293 -13.45 -4.64 -18.53
CA THR A 293 -12.49 -5.65 -18.11
C THR A 293 -13.13 -7.03 -18.19
N VAL A 294 -12.44 -7.99 -18.83
CA VAL A 294 -12.93 -9.36 -18.95
C VAL A 294 -13.04 -10.02 -17.58
N ILE A 295 -14.21 -10.56 -17.26
CA ILE A 295 -14.45 -11.42 -16.09
C ILE A 295 -14.26 -12.88 -16.50
N GLU A 296 -15.03 -13.33 -17.47
CA GLU A 296 -15.04 -14.74 -17.87
C GLU A 296 -15.22 -14.88 -19.39
N VAL A 297 -14.72 -15.99 -19.92
CA VAL A 297 -14.92 -16.40 -21.32
C VAL A 297 -15.64 -17.74 -21.31
N ASP A 298 -16.86 -17.75 -21.84
CA ASP A 298 -17.63 -18.98 -22.03
C ASP A 298 -17.30 -19.57 -23.40
N ASN A 299 -16.57 -20.68 -23.39
CA ASN A 299 -16.18 -21.39 -24.61
C ASN A 299 -17.32 -22.19 -25.25
N LYS A 300 -18.38 -22.52 -24.50
CA LYS A 300 -19.52 -23.28 -25.02
C LYS A 300 -20.45 -22.36 -25.81
N GLU A 301 -20.83 -21.25 -25.21
CA GLU A 301 -21.71 -20.26 -25.83
C GLU A 301 -20.97 -19.27 -26.74
N GLN A 302 -19.62 -19.31 -26.73
CA GLN A 302 -18.74 -18.38 -27.45
C GLN A 302 -19.04 -16.91 -27.11
N THR A 303 -19.21 -16.65 -25.81
CA THR A 303 -19.51 -15.34 -25.25
C THR A 303 -18.45 -14.92 -24.24
N ILE A 304 -18.37 -13.62 -23.99
CA ILE A 304 -17.42 -13.02 -23.05
C ILE A 304 -18.19 -12.18 -22.05
N ILE A 305 -17.99 -12.43 -20.77
CA ILE A 305 -18.57 -11.63 -19.70
C ILE A 305 -17.57 -10.53 -19.33
N VAL A 306 -18.00 -9.27 -19.42
CA VAL A 306 -17.15 -8.10 -19.21
C VAL A 306 -17.76 -7.19 -18.17
N LYS A 307 -16.95 -6.73 -17.21
CA LYS A 307 -17.30 -5.63 -16.32
C LYS A 307 -17.09 -4.32 -17.04
N LEU A 308 -18.14 -3.54 -17.27
CA LEU A 308 -18.01 -2.21 -17.87
C LEU A 308 -17.66 -1.18 -16.78
N ASN A 309 -16.92 -0.14 -17.17
CA ASN A 309 -16.67 1.02 -16.32
C ASN A 309 -17.91 1.93 -16.28
N GLU A 310 -18.06 2.71 -15.21
CA GLU A 310 -19.23 3.56 -14.96
C GLU A 310 -19.34 4.73 -15.97
N MET A 311 -18.29 5.02 -16.73
CA MET A 311 -18.24 6.12 -17.72
C MET A 311 -18.78 5.76 -19.12
N HIS A 312 -19.66 4.76 -19.22
CA HIS A 312 -20.27 4.38 -20.53
C HIS A 312 -21.32 5.39 -21.01
N ASN A 313 -21.94 6.13 -20.09
CA ASN A 313 -22.98 7.12 -20.40
C ASN A 313 -22.47 8.29 -21.27
N ASP A 314 -21.16 8.57 -21.25
CA ASP A 314 -20.57 9.64 -22.07
C ASP A 314 -20.43 9.23 -23.55
N VAL A 315 -20.61 7.95 -23.87
CA VAL A 315 -20.40 7.37 -25.22
C VAL A 315 -21.71 6.93 -25.87
N CYS A 316 -22.64 6.37 -25.09
CA CYS A 316 -23.94 5.93 -25.61
C CYS A 316 -25.01 5.89 -24.51
N ASP A 317 -26.23 6.28 -24.87
CA ASP A 317 -27.39 6.25 -23.96
C ASP A 317 -27.86 4.81 -23.64
N ASN A 318 -27.72 3.90 -24.61
CA ASN A 318 -28.10 2.50 -24.45
C ASN A 318 -27.00 1.58 -24.97
N ILE A 319 -26.24 0.99 -24.04
CA ILE A 319 -25.14 0.07 -24.33
C ILE A 319 -25.55 -1.18 -25.12
N TYR A 320 -26.85 -1.53 -25.16
CA TYR A 320 -27.36 -2.74 -25.81
C TYR A 320 -27.87 -2.51 -27.24
N ALA A 321 -28.05 -1.25 -27.65
CA ALA A 321 -28.64 -0.92 -28.95
C ALA A 321 -27.61 -0.86 -30.09
N GLU A 322 -26.34 -0.61 -29.75
CA GLU A 322 -25.30 -0.27 -30.71
C GLU A 322 -24.39 -1.46 -31.07
N GLU A 323 -23.71 -1.34 -32.22
CA GLU A 323 -22.59 -2.19 -32.60
C GLU A 323 -21.27 -1.47 -32.34
N TYR A 324 -20.36 -2.12 -31.63
CA TYR A 324 -19.08 -1.55 -31.22
C TYR A 324 -17.92 -2.08 -32.05
N LEU A 325 -16.95 -1.19 -32.28
CA LEU A 325 -15.57 -1.58 -32.51
C LEU A 325 -14.90 -1.75 -31.15
N VAL A 326 -14.28 -2.92 -30.94
CA VAL A 326 -13.56 -3.23 -29.70
C VAL A 326 -12.08 -3.33 -29.96
N ALA A 327 -11.28 -2.51 -29.27
CA ALA A 327 -9.84 -2.66 -29.17
C ALA A 327 -9.49 -3.43 -27.90
N ALA A 328 -8.86 -4.59 -28.06
CA ALA A 328 -8.35 -5.39 -26.96
C ALA A 328 -6.83 -5.22 -26.86
N SER A 329 -6.34 -4.79 -25.69
CA SER A 329 -4.90 -4.66 -25.46
C SER A 329 -4.21 -6.02 -25.44
N LYS A 330 -3.07 -6.14 -26.13
CA LYS A 330 -2.19 -7.33 -26.02
C LYS A 330 -1.43 -7.35 -24.69
N VAL A 331 -1.26 -6.19 -24.07
CA VAL A 331 -0.64 -6.07 -22.75
C VAL A 331 -1.66 -6.44 -21.70
N PHE A 332 -1.29 -7.36 -20.81
CA PHE A 332 -2.19 -7.81 -19.75
C PHE A 332 -2.27 -6.73 -18.66
N PHE A 333 -3.44 -6.09 -18.53
CA PHE A 333 -3.63 -4.87 -17.73
C PHE A 333 -3.73 -5.10 -16.22
N GLU A 334 -4.39 -6.18 -15.77
CA GLU A 334 -4.66 -6.44 -14.35
C GLU A 334 -3.44 -6.28 -13.41
N PRO A 335 -2.22 -6.79 -13.74
CA PRO A 335 -1.05 -6.60 -12.89
C PRO A 335 -0.64 -5.12 -12.79
N TYR A 336 -0.71 -4.36 -13.88
CA TYR A 336 -0.42 -2.92 -13.87
C TYR A 336 -1.43 -2.19 -13.00
N LEU A 337 -2.72 -2.49 -13.13
CA LEU A 337 -3.77 -1.91 -12.30
C LEU A 337 -3.46 -2.08 -10.81
N HIS A 338 -3.12 -3.29 -10.37
CA HIS A 338 -2.80 -3.55 -8.96
C HIS A 338 -1.53 -2.83 -8.49
N VAL A 339 -0.46 -2.83 -9.29
CA VAL A 339 0.81 -2.18 -8.92
C VAL A 339 0.66 -0.66 -8.90
N LEU A 340 0.06 -0.07 -9.93
CA LEU A 340 -0.20 1.37 -10.00
C LEU A 340 -1.13 1.82 -8.87
N THR A 341 -2.18 1.04 -8.56
CA THR A 341 -3.08 1.32 -7.42
C THR A 341 -2.32 1.28 -6.09
N ALA A 342 -1.41 0.32 -5.92
CA ALA A 342 -0.60 0.22 -4.72
C ALA A 342 0.34 1.43 -4.59
N LEU A 343 1.06 1.78 -5.66
CA LEU A 343 1.95 2.95 -5.70
C LEU A 343 1.19 4.26 -5.44
N GLN A 344 -0.01 4.42 -6.02
CA GLN A 344 -0.85 5.59 -5.84
C GLN A 344 -1.35 5.75 -4.39
N LYS A 345 -1.62 4.63 -3.71
CA LYS A 345 -2.11 4.62 -2.31
C LYS A 345 -0.98 4.67 -1.28
N MET A 346 0.26 4.37 -1.66
CA MET A 346 1.40 4.41 -0.76
C MET A 346 1.63 5.83 -0.22
N ILE A 347 1.93 5.92 1.07
CA ILE A 347 2.43 7.13 1.70
C ILE A 347 3.93 6.97 1.93
N ALA A 348 4.68 8.07 1.79
CA ALA A 348 6.13 8.03 1.81
C ALA A 348 6.69 7.47 3.13
N GLU A 349 5.98 7.74 4.24
CA GLU A 349 6.38 7.38 5.60
C GLU A 349 6.18 5.88 5.93
N GLU A 350 5.26 5.22 5.22
CA GLU A 350 4.97 3.78 5.41
C GLU A 350 5.61 2.93 4.31
N PHE A 351 6.53 3.51 3.52
CA PHE A 351 7.12 2.81 2.39
C PHE A 351 7.96 1.60 2.86
N PRO A 352 7.58 0.38 2.46
CA PRO A 352 8.25 -0.81 2.94
C PRO A 352 9.68 -0.87 2.41
N MET A 353 10.63 -1.21 3.27
CA MET A 353 12.04 -1.40 2.90
C MET A 353 12.69 -0.16 2.23
N GLU A 354 12.26 1.07 2.56
CA GLU A 354 12.82 2.33 2.02
C GLU A 354 14.36 2.32 2.02
N LYS A 355 14.93 1.92 3.17
CA LYS A 355 16.38 1.83 3.39
C LYS A 355 17.10 1.05 2.28
N TYR A 356 16.47 -0.01 1.75
CA TYR A 356 17.07 -0.91 0.76
C TYR A 356 16.68 -0.55 -0.67
N ILE A 357 15.39 -0.25 -0.90
CA ILE A 357 14.84 -0.03 -2.25
C ILE A 357 15.13 1.40 -2.75
N VAL A 358 14.98 2.39 -1.87
CA VAL A 358 15.10 3.81 -2.24
C VAL A 358 16.49 4.32 -1.92
N ARG A 359 17.01 4.03 -0.72
CA ARG A 359 18.29 4.57 -0.22
C ARG A 359 19.50 3.69 -0.55
N VAL A 360 19.29 2.44 -0.98
CA VAL A 360 20.35 1.49 -1.35
C VAL A 360 21.42 1.38 -0.25
N SER A 361 20.98 1.38 1.01
CA SER A 361 21.89 1.29 2.16
C SER A 361 22.44 -0.14 2.29
N PRO A 362 23.77 -0.32 2.38
CA PRO A 362 24.38 -1.64 2.51
C PRO A 362 24.29 -2.20 3.94
N GLU A 363 23.90 -1.38 4.92
CA GLU A 363 23.87 -1.78 6.32
C GLU A 363 22.73 -2.79 6.55
N SER A 364 23.04 -3.96 7.06
CA SER A 364 22.04 -4.95 7.47
C SER A 364 21.87 -4.92 8.98
N LYS A 365 20.62 -4.99 9.46
CA LYS A 365 20.33 -5.24 10.87
C LYS A 365 19.80 -6.65 11.05
N VAL A 366 19.78 -7.09 12.30
CA VAL A 366 19.10 -8.34 12.66
C VAL A 366 17.58 -8.18 12.50
N PRO A 367 16.85 -9.24 12.10
CA PRO A 367 15.41 -9.21 12.02
C PRO A 367 14.76 -8.76 13.34
N ALA A 368 13.81 -7.84 13.28
CA ALA A 368 13.17 -7.24 14.46
C ALA A 368 12.56 -8.29 15.40
N TYR A 369 11.93 -9.33 14.84
CA TYR A 369 11.29 -10.39 15.60
C TYR A 369 12.27 -11.16 16.52
N ILE A 370 13.57 -11.23 16.16
CA ILE A 370 14.58 -11.89 17.00
C ILE A 370 14.75 -11.12 18.31
N VAL A 371 14.84 -9.79 18.21
CA VAL A 371 15.03 -8.90 19.36
C VAL A 371 13.75 -8.82 20.19
N GLU A 372 12.59 -8.69 19.52
CA GLU A 372 11.28 -8.55 20.18
C GLU A 372 10.89 -9.79 20.97
N LEU A 373 11.18 -10.97 20.44
CA LEU A 373 10.87 -12.25 21.08
C LEU A 373 12.01 -12.76 21.98
N GLY A 374 13.14 -12.05 22.06
CA GLY A 374 14.30 -12.45 22.86
C GLY A 374 14.91 -13.77 22.41
N LEU A 375 14.88 -14.07 21.10
CA LEU A 375 15.41 -15.31 20.55
C LEU A 375 16.94 -15.25 20.51
N THR A 376 17.58 -16.17 21.24
CA THR A 376 19.06 -16.30 21.26
C THR A 376 19.56 -17.53 20.53
N THR A 377 18.74 -18.58 20.46
CA THR A 377 19.10 -19.87 19.88
C THR A 377 18.02 -20.42 18.97
N TYR A 378 18.44 -21.04 17.87
CA TYR A 378 17.57 -21.82 16.98
C TYR A 378 17.97 -23.30 17.00
N ASN A 379 16.98 -24.17 17.03
CA ASN A 379 17.09 -25.58 16.71
C ASN A 379 17.14 -25.78 15.19
N MET A 380 18.32 -26.11 14.69
CA MET A 380 18.59 -26.39 13.29
C MET A 380 18.39 -27.89 13.01
N PHE A 381 17.64 -28.20 11.94
CA PHE A 381 17.39 -29.56 11.48
C PHE A 381 16.86 -30.52 12.56
N GLY A 382 16.14 -29.96 13.55
CA GLY A 382 15.51 -30.68 14.66
C GLY A 382 16.47 -31.30 15.67
N LYS A 383 17.79 -31.03 15.60
CA LYS A 383 18.79 -31.70 16.45
C LYS A 383 19.90 -30.81 16.98
N THR A 384 20.17 -29.66 16.38
CA THR A 384 21.35 -28.85 16.73
C THR A 384 20.93 -27.46 17.17
N GLN A 385 21.16 -27.13 18.44
CA GLN A 385 20.99 -25.76 18.92
C GLN A 385 22.16 -24.89 18.45
N VAL A 386 21.84 -23.73 17.89
CA VAL A 386 22.80 -22.75 17.38
C VAL A 386 22.47 -21.39 17.96
N GLU A 387 23.46 -20.72 18.54
CA GLU A 387 23.38 -19.32 18.94
C GLU A 387 23.39 -18.45 17.68
N ILE A 388 22.25 -17.86 17.38
CA ILE A 388 22.01 -17.24 16.06
C ILE A 388 22.76 -15.92 15.86
N LEU A 389 23.08 -15.22 16.95
CA LEU A 389 23.78 -13.94 16.91
C LEU A 389 25.32 -14.10 16.92
N GLU A 390 25.81 -15.30 17.24
CA GLU A 390 27.23 -15.59 17.21
C GLU A 390 27.70 -15.88 15.77
N PRO A 391 28.89 -15.39 15.37
CA PRO A 391 29.40 -15.59 14.02
C PRO A 391 29.82 -17.04 13.74
N SER A 392 30.19 -17.81 14.77
CA SER A 392 30.71 -19.18 14.62
C SER A 392 29.60 -20.23 14.64
N TRP A 393 28.90 -20.36 13.52
CA TRP A 393 27.92 -21.44 13.33
C TRP A 393 28.59 -22.78 13.01
N PRO A 394 28.02 -23.92 13.44
CA PRO A 394 28.48 -25.23 13.02
C PRO A 394 28.33 -25.39 11.49
N LYS A 395 29.28 -26.11 10.88
CA LYS A 395 29.26 -26.38 9.45
C LYS A 395 28.30 -27.54 9.15
N PHE A 396 27.14 -27.22 8.60
CA PHE A 396 26.17 -28.20 8.12
C PHE A 396 26.55 -28.78 6.75
N MET A 397 27.77 -29.34 6.63
CA MET A 397 28.34 -29.76 5.34
C MET A 397 27.59 -30.93 4.69
N VAL A 398 26.81 -31.70 5.46
CA VAL A 398 25.97 -32.78 4.94
C VAL A 398 24.75 -32.20 4.21
N GLN A 399 24.30 -31.00 4.59
CA GLN A 399 23.11 -30.35 4.07
C GLN A 399 23.45 -29.30 3.01
N PHE A 400 24.55 -28.58 3.18
CA PHE A 400 24.88 -27.40 2.38
C PHE A 400 26.33 -27.38 1.93
N ASN A 401 26.54 -26.90 0.70
CA ASN A 401 27.84 -26.43 0.27
C ASN A 401 28.19 -25.08 0.94
N PRO A 402 29.44 -24.59 0.85
CA PRO A 402 29.85 -23.36 1.55
C PRO A 402 29.11 -22.08 1.15
N SER A 403 28.54 -22.00 -0.06
CA SER A 403 27.76 -20.82 -0.48
C SER A 403 26.31 -20.89 0.03
N GLN A 404 25.70 -22.08 0.00
CA GLN A 404 24.38 -22.33 0.58
C GLN A 404 24.39 -22.13 2.10
N HIS A 405 25.46 -22.56 2.79
CA HIS A 405 25.60 -22.35 4.24
C HIS A 405 25.64 -20.86 4.60
N ARG A 406 26.45 -20.07 3.88
CA ARG A 406 26.48 -18.60 4.05
C ARG A 406 25.13 -17.94 3.75
N ALA A 407 24.46 -18.36 2.68
CA ALA A 407 23.15 -17.83 2.31
C ALA A 407 22.06 -18.19 3.34
N PHE A 408 22.11 -19.41 3.89
CA PHE A 408 21.22 -19.87 4.96
C PHE A 408 21.41 -19.05 6.24
N GLN A 409 22.67 -18.87 6.68
CA GLN A 409 22.99 -18.05 7.84
C GLN A 409 22.47 -16.61 7.65
N ALA A 410 22.83 -15.98 6.53
CA ALA A 410 22.38 -14.62 6.23
C ALA A 410 20.85 -14.48 6.26
N ALA A 411 20.11 -15.42 5.65
CA ALA A 411 18.65 -15.40 5.61
C ALA A 411 17.98 -15.44 7.00
N LEU A 412 18.66 -16.01 8.01
CA LEU A 412 18.14 -16.12 9.37
C LEU A 412 18.63 -14.98 10.27
N THR A 413 19.74 -14.32 9.94
CA THR A 413 20.38 -13.31 10.80
C THR A 413 20.25 -11.88 10.27
N SER A 414 19.76 -11.67 9.05
CA SER A 414 19.64 -10.36 8.42
C SER A 414 18.20 -10.03 8.05
N GLU A 415 17.76 -8.81 8.34
CA GLU A 415 16.40 -8.33 8.08
C GLU A 415 16.06 -8.26 6.57
N PHE A 416 17.08 -8.14 5.72
CA PHE A 416 16.95 -8.13 4.26
C PHE A 416 18.14 -8.83 3.61
N VAL A 417 17.86 -9.79 2.71
CA VAL A 417 18.88 -10.59 2.03
C VAL A 417 18.48 -10.86 0.59
N VAL A 418 19.44 -10.72 -0.33
CA VAL A 418 19.30 -11.15 -1.72
C VAL A 418 20.15 -12.39 -1.94
N ILE A 419 19.52 -13.51 -2.28
CA ILE A 419 20.20 -14.77 -2.59
C ILE A 419 20.15 -15.01 -4.09
N GLN A 420 21.30 -14.90 -4.74
CA GLN A 420 21.46 -15.21 -6.16
C GLN A 420 22.04 -16.62 -6.35
N GLY A 421 21.51 -17.35 -7.32
CA GLY A 421 22.06 -18.65 -7.71
C GLY A 421 21.71 -19.00 -9.15
N PRO A 422 22.65 -19.54 -9.95
CA PRO A 422 22.35 -20.10 -11.27
C PRO A 422 21.27 -21.19 -11.26
N PRO A 423 20.74 -21.60 -12.43
CA PRO A 423 19.88 -22.78 -12.53
C PRO A 423 20.54 -24.01 -11.90
N GLY A 424 19.79 -24.82 -11.15
CA GLY A 424 20.29 -26.05 -10.54
C GLY A 424 21.03 -25.90 -9.19
N THR A 425 21.31 -24.69 -8.69
CA THR A 425 22.06 -24.51 -7.43
C THR A 425 21.28 -24.74 -6.13
N GLY A 426 20.09 -25.33 -6.22
CA GLY A 426 19.28 -25.67 -5.04
C GLY A 426 18.60 -24.49 -4.35
N LYS A 427 18.28 -23.39 -5.05
CA LYS A 427 17.56 -22.24 -4.46
C LYS A 427 16.24 -22.64 -3.79
N THR A 428 15.45 -23.50 -4.45
CA THR A 428 14.20 -24.03 -3.88
C THR A 428 14.47 -24.84 -2.62
N PHE A 429 15.48 -25.71 -2.63
CA PHE A 429 15.89 -26.49 -1.47
C PHE A 429 16.30 -25.58 -0.31
N LEU A 430 17.17 -24.59 -0.56
CA LEU A 430 17.60 -23.62 0.44
C LEU A 430 16.41 -22.83 1.03
N GLY A 431 15.50 -22.36 0.18
CA GLY A 431 14.29 -21.65 0.63
C GLY A 431 13.40 -22.53 1.51
N LEU A 432 13.23 -23.81 1.19
CA LEU A 432 12.50 -24.75 2.03
C LEU A 432 13.16 -24.90 3.40
N GLN A 433 14.49 -25.05 3.45
CA GLN A 433 15.21 -25.17 4.71
C GLN A 433 15.10 -23.89 5.56
N ILE A 434 15.13 -22.70 4.95
CA ILE A 434 14.93 -21.43 5.65
C ILE A 434 13.54 -21.40 6.30
N VAL A 435 12.48 -21.68 5.52
CA VAL A 435 11.10 -21.65 6.04
C VAL A 435 10.91 -22.72 7.11
N GLU A 436 11.35 -23.95 6.89
CA GLU A 436 11.26 -25.03 7.88
C GLU A 436 11.94 -24.64 9.20
N THR A 437 13.11 -23.99 9.14
CA THR A 437 13.83 -23.51 10.32
C THR A 437 13.08 -22.39 11.02
N LEU A 438 12.50 -21.44 10.29
CA LEU A 438 11.68 -20.39 10.89
C LEU A 438 10.43 -20.98 11.56
N LEU A 439 9.79 -21.96 10.93
CA LEU A 439 8.60 -22.64 11.49
C LEU A 439 8.92 -23.41 12.79
N ASP A 440 10.15 -23.90 12.94
CA ASP A 440 10.58 -24.64 14.14
C ASP A 440 10.95 -23.74 15.32
N ASN A 441 11.31 -22.48 15.05
CA ASN A 441 11.99 -21.63 16.03
C ASN A 441 11.27 -20.34 16.35
N VAL A 442 10.47 -19.81 15.43
CA VAL A 442 9.76 -18.55 15.62
C VAL A 442 8.31 -18.87 16.01
N PRO A 443 7.85 -18.46 17.21
CA PRO A 443 6.45 -18.62 17.57
C PRO A 443 5.56 -17.85 16.57
N ILE A 444 4.79 -18.60 15.79
CA ILE A 444 4.08 -18.09 14.61
C ILE A 444 2.71 -17.55 15.02
N ASP A 445 2.68 -16.32 15.53
CA ASP A 445 1.43 -15.55 15.58
C ASP A 445 1.20 -14.74 14.28
N THR A 446 2.20 -14.73 13.38
CA THR A 446 2.18 -13.99 12.10
C THR A 446 2.49 -14.92 10.92
N PRO A 447 1.69 -14.91 9.84
CA PRO A 447 1.90 -15.79 8.69
C PRO A 447 3.16 -15.43 7.88
N ILE A 448 3.86 -16.44 7.37
CA ILE A 448 4.96 -16.26 6.39
C ILE A 448 4.35 -16.05 5.00
N LEU A 449 4.58 -14.89 4.40
CA LEU A 449 4.15 -14.59 3.04
C LEU A 449 5.19 -15.07 2.01
N VAL A 450 4.80 -16.01 1.15
CA VAL A 450 5.62 -16.51 0.05
C VAL A 450 5.08 -16.00 -1.28
N VAL A 451 5.89 -15.24 -2.02
CA VAL A 451 5.51 -14.65 -3.32
C VAL A 451 6.41 -15.21 -4.41
N CYS A 452 5.82 -15.56 -5.55
CA CYS A 452 6.53 -16.08 -6.73
C CYS A 452 5.86 -15.57 -8.01
N TYR A 453 6.66 -15.25 -9.03
CA TYR A 453 6.15 -14.79 -10.32
C TYR A 453 5.36 -15.88 -11.08
N LYS A 454 5.81 -17.14 -11.03
CA LYS A 454 5.19 -18.25 -11.76
C LYS A 454 4.40 -19.15 -10.81
N ASN A 455 3.13 -19.43 -11.15
CA ASN A 455 2.25 -20.32 -10.38
C ASN A 455 2.87 -21.70 -10.10
N HIS A 456 3.51 -22.33 -11.09
CA HIS A 456 4.11 -23.66 -10.89
C HIS A 456 5.31 -23.62 -9.92
N ALA A 457 6.06 -22.52 -9.88
CA ALA A 457 7.17 -22.37 -8.95
C ALA A 457 6.66 -22.23 -7.51
N LEU A 458 5.59 -21.45 -7.32
CA LEU A 458 4.91 -21.35 -6.03
C LEU A 458 4.36 -22.71 -5.58
N ASP A 459 3.63 -23.40 -6.47
CA ASP A 459 3.02 -24.68 -6.17
C ASP A 459 4.06 -25.72 -5.76
N GLN A 460 5.19 -25.81 -6.47
CA GLN A 460 6.29 -26.71 -6.14
C GLN A 460 6.92 -26.36 -4.78
N PHE A 461 7.06 -25.07 -4.48
CA PHE A 461 7.61 -24.63 -3.20
C PHE A 461 6.65 -24.98 -2.05
N LEU A 462 5.36 -24.67 -2.17
CA LEU A 462 4.36 -24.99 -1.15
C LEU A 462 4.19 -26.50 -0.94
N GLU A 463 4.30 -27.31 -1.99
CA GLU A 463 4.31 -28.77 -1.87
C GLU A 463 5.49 -29.29 -1.04
N GLY A 464 6.64 -28.63 -1.10
CA GLY A 464 7.74 -28.89 -0.18
C GLY A 464 7.36 -28.58 1.27
N ILE A 465 6.79 -27.40 1.52
CA ILE A 465 6.37 -26.96 2.87
C ILE A 465 5.26 -27.82 3.47
N LEU A 466 4.40 -28.45 2.65
CA LEU A 466 3.37 -29.36 3.12
C LEU A 466 3.91 -30.55 3.94
N LYS A 467 5.17 -30.91 3.73
CA LYS A 467 5.84 -31.95 4.53
C LYS A 467 6.08 -31.50 5.98
N LYS A 468 6.13 -30.19 6.21
CA LYS A 468 6.38 -29.57 7.51
C LYS A 468 5.13 -29.09 8.21
N THR A 469 4.19 -28.48 7.48
CA THR A 469 2.96 -27.92 8.06
C THR A 469 1.78 -28.02 7.10
N GLN A 470 0.57 -28.16 7.67
CA GLN A 470 -0.69 -28.10 6.92
C GLN A 470 -1.36 -26.73 7.03
N ASN A 471 -0.81 -25.80 7.82
CA ASN A 471 -1.37 -24.44 8.00
C ASN A 471 -0.95 -23.52 6.86
N ILE A 472 -1.43 -23.83 5.64
CA ILE A 472 -1.07 -23.11 4.42
C ILE A 472 -2.35 -22.54 3.79
N ILE A 473 -2.26 -21.29 3.32
CA ILE A 473 -3.29 -20.68 2.46
C ILE A 473 -2.63 -20.33 1.14
N ARG A 474 -3.09 -20.97 0.06
CA ARG A 474 -2.65 -20.67 -1.30
C ARG A 474 -3.63 -19.71 -1.95
N ILE A 475 -3.17 -18.50 -2.23
CA ILE A 475 -3.94 -17.46 -2.90
C ILE A 475 -3.69 -17.49 -4.43
N GLY A 476 -4.75 -17.43 -5.24
CA GLY A 476 -4.70 -17.33 -6.70
C GLY A 476 -5.47 -18.43 -7.44
N GLY A 477 -5.96 -18.17 -8.67
CA GLY A 477 -6.90 -19.09 -9.36
C GLY A 477 -6.27 -20.25 -10.13
N ARG A 478 -5.00 -20.17 -10.56
CA ARG A 478 -4.47 -21.02 -11.65
C ARG A 478 -3.54 -22.18 -11.23
N SER A 479 -3.66 -22.71 -10.01
CA SER A 479 -2.86 -23.90 -9.63
C SER A 479 -3.48 -25.15 -10.23
N LYS A 480 -2.63 -26.03 -10.76
CA LYS A 480 -3.01 -27.35 -11.27
C LYS A 480 -2.59 -28.49 -10.31
N ASN A 481 -1.99 -28.14 -9.17
CA ASN A 481 -1.49 -29.12 -8.22
C ASN A 481 -2.62 -29.65 -7.33
N LYS A 482 -2.92 -30.95 -7.45
CA LYS A 482 -3.98 -31.63 -6.70
C LYS A 482 -3.75 -31.60 -5.19
N ASN A 483 -2.48 -31.65 -4.75
CA ASN A 483 -2.12 -31.64 -3.34
C ASN A 483 -2.46 -30.31 -2.67
N LEU A 484 -2.57 -29.24 -3.46
CA LEU A 484 -2.86 -27.89 -2.99
C LEU A 484 -4.34 -27.51 -3.05
N GLU A 485 -5.22 -28.32 -3.66
CA GLU A 485 -6.65 -27.99 -3.84
C GLU A 485 -7.34 -27.60 -2.53
N LYS A 486 -7.12 -28.36 -1.46
CA LYS A 486 -7.71 -28.11 -0.14
C LYS A 486 -7.22 -26.82 0.53
N PHE A 487 -6.14 -26.21 0.04
CA PHE A 487 -5.57 -24.98 0.59
C PHE A 487 -5.85 -23.74 -0.26
N LYS A 488 -6.53 -23.91 -1.41
CA LYS A 488 -6.79 -22.79 -2.32
C LYS A 488 -7.87 -21.88 -1.75
N LYS A 489 -7.59 -20.58 -1.72
CA LYS A 489 -8.60 -19.53 -1.67
C LYS A 489 -8.67 -18.80 -3.01
N LYS A 490 -9.88 -18.65 -3.55
CA LYS A 490 -10.12 -17.74 -4.67
C LYS A 490 -9.98 -16.31 -4.14
N CYS A 491 -9.22 -15.46 -4.82
CA CYS A 491 -9.34 -14.02 -4.63
C CYS A 491 -10.71 -13.62 -5.17
N SER A 492 -11.55 -13.08 -4.31
CA SER A 492 -12.85 -12.48 -4.66
C SER A 492 -12.66 -11.22 -5.49
#